data_AF-A0A0C9PMY9-F1
#
_entry.id   AF-A0A0C9PMY9-F1
#
_cell.length_a   1.000
_cell.length_b   1.000
_cell.length_c   1.000
_cell.angle_alpha   90.00
_cell.angle_beta   90.00
_cell.angle_gamma   90.00
#
_symmetry.space_group_name_H-M   'P 1'
#
loop_
_entity.id
_entity.type
_entity.pdbx_description
1 polymer ?
#
loop_
_entity_poly.entity_id
_entity_poly.type
_entity_poly.pdbx_seq_one_letter_code
_entity_poly.pdbx_strand_id
1 'polypeptide(L)'
;VLVNEYLPGQGIMPHTDGPLFHPIITTITCGSYTVLNFIERNVTRSNDNHKYNNDDESLQRESLTHEINFKMLLEPRSLLILKDELYNNYLHGIDEVKQDVLCDKICNYENCERVHKVGSILKRGIRISLTIRHVPKTTTMKLKFC
;
A
#
# COMPACT_ATOMS: atom_id res chain seq x y z
N VAL A 1 -12.08 -10.96 -4.21
CA VAL A 1 -10.94 -10.49 -5.04
C VAL A 1 -11.31 -9.13 -5.58
N LEU A 2 -10.38 -8.17 -5.56
CA LEU A 2 -10.53 -6.82 -6.13
C LEU A 2 -9.62 -6.71 -7.35
N VAL A 3 -10.12 -6.11 -8.43
CA VAL A 3 -9.33 -5.83 -9.64
C VAL A 3 -9.22 -4.32 -9.78
N ASN A 4 -8.00 -3.83 -9.95
CA ASN A 4 -7.72 -2.42 -10.21
C ASN A 4 -6.96 -2.29 -11.53
N GLU A 5 -7.36 -1.33 -12.36
CA GLU A 5 -6.64 -0.89 -13.54
C GLU A 5 -6.02 0.49 -13.27
N TYR A 6 -4.79 0.68 -13.72
CA TYR A 6 -4.07 1.95 -13.66
C TYR A 6 -3.50 2.28 -15.04
N LEU A 7 -3.91 3.42 -15.58
CA LEU A 7 -3.25 4.07 -16.70
C LEU A 7 -2.01 4.85 -16.22
N PRO A 8 -1.03 5.15 -17.10
CA PRO A 8 0.11 5.98 -16.73
C PRO A 8 -0.32 7.35 -16.18
N GLY A 9 0.15 7.70 -14.98
CA GLY A 9 -0.24 8.91 -14.26
C GLY A 9 -1.33 8.69 -13.21
N GLN A 10 -2.00 7.52 -13.18
CA GLN A 10 -2.93 7.18 -12.10
C GLN A 10 -2.23 6.50 -10.94
N GLY A 11 -2.82 6.64 -9.76
CA GLY A 11 -2.29 6.14 -8.50
C GLY A 11 -3.40 5.84 -7.51
N ILE A 12 -3.01 5.63 -6.26
CA ILE A 12 -3.93 5.49 -5.14
C ILE A 12 -3.28 6.08 -3.90
N MET A 13 -4.02 6.90 -3.17
CA MET A 13 -3.52 7.56 -1.97
C MET A 13 -3.09 6.53 -0.90
N PRO A 14 -2.16 6.88 0.00
CA PRO A 14 -1.72 5.98 1.07
C PRO A 14 -2.88 5.50 1.94
N HIS A 15 -3.11 4.19 1.98
CA HIS A 15 -4.23 3.58 2.71
C HIS A 15 -3.85 2.25 3.36
N THR A 16 -4.77 1.72 4.16
CA THR A 16 -4.75 0.31 4.62
C THR A 16 -5.93 -0.42 4.01
N ASP A 17 -5.88 -1.75 3.97
CA ASP A 17 -7.02 -2.56 3.52
C ASP A 17 -8.12 -2.73 4.57
N GLY A 18 -7.90 -2.25 5.79
CA GLY A 18 -8.87 -2.31 6.88
C GLY A 18 -8.95 -3.65 7.61
N PRO A 19 -9.55 -3.67 8.82
CA PRO A 19 -9.46 -4.77 9.79
C PRO A 19 -10.37 -5.96 9.50
N LEU A 20 -11.20 -5.90 8.45
CA LEU A 20 -12.20 -6.93 8.14
C LEU A 20 -11.59 -8.20 7.53
N PHE A 21 -10.33 -8.13 7.09
CA PHE A 21 -9.66 -9.24 6.42
C PHE A 21 -8.75 -9.99 7.39
N HIS A 22 -8.52 -11.28 7.13
CA HIS A 22 -7.37 -11.97 7.71
C HIS A 22 -6.10 -11.16 7.38
N PRO A 23 -5.10 -11.04 8.29
CA PRO A 23 -3.97 -10.10 8.18
C PRO A 23 -2.90 -10.55 7.17
N ILE A 24 -3.35 -11.01 6.00
CA ILE A 24 -2.55 -11.39 4.85
C ILE A 24 -3.28 -10.93 3.60
N ILE A 25 -2.56 -10.20 2.75
CA ILE A 25 -3.05 -9.72 1.46
C ILE A 25 -2.06 -10.12 0.41
N THR A 26 -2.58 -10.60 -0.71
CA THR A 26 -1.75 -10.92 -1.85
C THR A 26 -2.18 -10.13 -3.06
N THR A 27 -1.23 -9.50 -3.74
CA THR A 27 -1.48 -8.72 -4.95
C THR A 27 -0.64 -9.25 -6.09
N ILE A 28 -1.30 -9.67 -7.17
CA ILE A 28 -0.65 -10.03 -8.44
C ILE A 28 -0.55 -8.77 -9.29
N THR A 29 0.63 -8.50 -9.86
CA THR A 29 0.85 -7.39 -10.80
C THR A 29 0.94 -7.89 -12.23
N CYS A 30 0.14 -7.32 -13.14
CA CYS A 30 0.06 -7.69 -14.55
C CYS A 30 0.19 -6.47 -15.47
N GLY A 31 0.66 -6.70 -16.71
CA GLY A 31 0.82 -5.66 -17.72
C GLY A 31 2.12 -4.87 -17.51
N SER A 32 2.05 -3.80 -16.72
CA SER A 32 3.19 -2.94 -16.40
C SER A 32 3.60 -3.02 -14.92
N TYR A 33 4.78 -2.50 -14.61
CA TYR A 33 5.29 -2.43 -13.24
C TYR A 33 4.58 -1.34 -12.43
N THR A 34 4.82 -1.31 -11.12
CA THR A 34 4.58 -0.12 -10.30
C THR A 34 5.61 0.00 -9.18
N VAL A 35 5.73 1.20 -8.59
CA VAL A 35 6.46 1.41 -7.34
C VAL A 35 5.45 1.68 -6.25
N LEU A 36 5.45 0.84 -5.22
CA LEU A 36 4.59 0.96 -4.06
C LEU A 36 5.36 1.68 -2.94
N ASN A 37 4.78 2.75 -2.42
CA ASN A 37 5.32 3.50 -1.29
C ASN A 37 4.78 2.94 0.01
N PHE A 38 5.63 2.79 1.03
CA PHE A 38 5.23 2.39 2.37
C PHE A 38 5.56 3.50 3.38
N ILE A 39 4.57 3.81 4.22
CA ILE A 39 4.61 4.85 5.24
C ILE A 39 4.16 4.24 6.56
N GLU A 40 4.95 4.36 7.62
CA GLU A 40 4.60 3.85 8.94
C GLU A 40 3.52 4.72 9.62
N ARG A 41 2.53 4.09 10.23
CA ARG A 41 1.44 4.77 10.96
C ARG A 41 1.88 5.37 12.30
N ASN A 42 3.02 5.00 12.86
CA ASN A 42 3.39 5.47 14.20
C ASN A 42 3.96 6.90 14.21
N VAL A 43 4.53 7.36 13.10
CA VAL A 43 5.04 8.73 12.99
C VAL A 43 3.89 9.77 13.06
N THR A 44 2.66 9.39 12.74
CA THR A 44 1.47 10.27 12.86
C THR A 44 0.93 10.39 14.28
N ARG A 45 1.40 9.62 15.27
CA ARG A 45 0.94 9.74 16.67
C ARG A 45 1.85 10.57 17.57
N SER A 46 3.08 10.89 17.13
CA SER A 46 4.11 11.49 18.00
C SER A 46 4.07 13.02 18.10
N ASN A 47 3.31 13.73 17.25
CA ASN A 47 3.29 15.19 17.24
C ASN A 47 1.99 15.85 17.71
N ASP A 48 0.92 15.10 18.03
CA ASP A 48 -0.31 15.69 18.55
C ASP A 48 -0.61 15.22 19.98
N ASN A 49 -0.02 15.96 20.93
CA ASN A 49 -0.50 16.03 22.31
C ASN A 49 -1.79 16.86 22.42
N HIS A 50 -2.80 16.57 21.60
CA HIS A 50 -4.15 17.08 21.81
C HIS A 50 -5.16 15.93 21.87
N LYS A 51 -5.57 15.62 23.11
CA LYS A 51 -6.77 14.86 23.42
C LYS A 51 -7.97 15.49 22.69
N TYR A 52 -8.54 14.77 21.73
CA TYR A 52 -9.95 14.91 21.40
C TYR A 52 -10.60 13.53 21.31
N ASN A 53 -11.69 13.39 22.07
CA ASN A 53 -12.56 12.23 22.09
C ASN A 53 -13.46 12.23 20.84
N ASN A 54 -13.70 11.02 20.34
CA ASN A 54 -14.88 10.51 19.63
C ASN A 54 -15.33 11.16 18.30
N ASP A 55 -15.52 10.25 17.34
CA ASP A 55 -16.60 10.22 16.34
C ASP A 55 -16.62 11.31 15.26
N ASP A 56 -15.59 11.38 14.40
CA ASP A 56 -15.76 11.78 12.99
C ASP A 56 -14.53 11.39 12.15
N GLU A 57 -14.65 10.35 11.32
CA GLU A 57 -13.55 9.79 10.51
C GLU A 57 -13.25 10.61 9.23
N SER A 58 -13.70 11.87 9.15
CA SER A 58 -13.79 12.57 7.86
C SER A 58 -13.00 13.89 7.71
N LEU A 59 -12.30 14.42 8.72
CA LEU A 59 -11.80 15.81 8.69
C LEU A 59 -10.34 16.04 9.15
N GLN A 60 -9.39 15.16 8.85
CA GLN A 60 -7.94 15.45 8.93
C GLN A 60 -7.24 15.13 7.61
N ARG A 61 -7.60 15.90 6.56
CA ARG A 61 -6.96 15.91 5.25
C ARG A 61 -6.06 17.15 5.08
N GLU A 62 -5.24 17.46 6.09
CA GLU A 62 -4.17 18.43 5.90
C GLU A 62 -2.88 17.72 5.49
N SER A 63 -2.21 18.33 4.53
CA SER A 63 -1.07 17.85 3.75
C SER A 63 0.20 17.69 4.61
N LEU A 64 0.18 16.77 5.56
CA LEU A 64 1.42 16.21 6.11
C LEU A 64 2.05 15.39 4.97
N THR A 65 3.18 15.88 4.45
CA THR A 65 4.05 15.10 3.57
C THR A 65 4.58 13.93 4.41
N HIS A 66 3.85 12.84 4.42
CA HIS A 66 4.25 11.64 5.14
C HIS A 66 5.55 11.14 4.53
N GLU A 67 6.59 11.03 5.34
CA GLU A 67 7.87 10.53 4.86
C GLU A 67 7.71 9.08 4.40
N ILE A 68 8.13 8.79 3.17
CA ILE A 68 8.17 7.42 2.65
C ILE A 68 9.32 6.70 3.34
N ASN A 69 9.01 5.70 4.19
CA ASN A 69 9.99 4.87 4.87
C ASN A 69 10.78 4.03 3.87
N PHE A 70 10.09 3.34 2.97
CA PHE A 70 10.70 2.56 1.89
C PHE A 70 9.73 2.39 0.73
N LYS A 71 10.27 1.97 -0.40
CA LYS A 71 9.56 1.70 -1.66
C LYS A 71 9.75 0.23 -2.04
N MET A 72 8.83 -0.31 -2.81
CA MET A 72 8.97 -1.64 -3.40
C MET A 72 8.64 -1.60 -4.90
N LEU A 73 9.53 -2.13 -5.72
CA LEU A 73 9.33 -2.26 -7.16
C LEU A 73 8.58 -3.57 -7.44
N LEU A 74 7.39 -3.47 -8.04
CA LEU A 74 6.57 -4.62 -8.39
C LEU A 74 6.60 -4.82 -9.91
N GLU A 75 7.44 -5.76 -10.37
CA GLU A 75 7.52 -6.14 -11.78
C GLU A 75 6.26 -6.89 -12.26
N PRO A 76 5.92 -6.82 -13.56
CA PRO A 76 4.83 -7.63 -14.10
C PRO A 76 5.12 -9.13 -13.95
N ARG A 77 4.08 -9.89 -13.56
CA ARG A 77 4.11 -11.31 -13.16
C ARG A 77 4.71 -11.55 -11.76
N SER A 78 4.75 -10.54 -10.90
CA SER A 78 5.09 -10.71 -9.50
C SER A 78 3.86 -10.98 -8.62
N LEU A 79 4.09 -11.66 -7.50
CA LEU A 79 3.14 -11.80 -6.39
C LEU A 79 3.71 -11.06 -5.17
N LEU A 80 3.03 -10.01 -4.73
CA LEU A 80 3.31 -9.36 -3.45
C LEU A 80 2.48 -10.03 -2.36
N ILE A 81 3.10 -10.37 -1.22
CA ILE A 81 2.42 -10.85 -0.01
C ILE A 81 2.70 -9.86 1.11
N LEU A 82 1.67 -9.12 1.53
CA LEU A 82 1.72 -8.25 2.71
C LEU A 82 1.09 -8.97 3.89
N LYS A 83 1.82 -9.04 5.00
CA LYS A 83 1.39 -9.71 6.24
C LYS A 83 2.01 -9.05 7.46
N ASP A 84 1.58 -9.49 8.64
CA ASP A 84 2.18 -9.13 9.93
C ASP A 84 2.29 -7.60 10.10
N GLU A 85 3.48 -7.07 10.38
CA GLU A 85 3.70 -5.65 10.62
C GLU A 85 3.36 -4.77 9.41
N LEU A 86 3.65 -5.23 8.19
CA LEU A 86 3.34 -4.46 6.97
C LEU A 86 1.84 -4.29 6.77
N TYR A 87 1.05 -5.30 7.10
CA TYR A 87 -0.40 -5.20 7.07
C TYR A 87 -0.92 -4.29 8.20
N ASN A 88 -0.36 -4.44 9.40
CA ASN A 88 -0.90 -3.84 10.62
C ASN A 88 -0.39 -2.43 10.95
N ASN A 89 0.75 -1.99 10.40
CA ASN A 89 1.41 -0.76 10.84
C ASN A 89 1.76 0.18 9.69
N TYR A 90 1.64 -0.25 8.44
CA TYR A 90 2.00 0.59 7.29
C TYR A 90 0.78 0.98 6.45
N LEU A 91 0.82 2.20 5.93
CA LEU A 91 0.04 2.66 4.79
C LEU A 91 0.81 2.31 3.52
N HIS A 92 0.09 1.94 2.46
CA HIS A 92 0.69 1.76 1.14
C HIS A 92 -0.04 2.58 0.09
N GLY A 93 0.70 3.08 -0.90
CA GLY A 93 0.16 3.94 -1.94
C GLY A 93 0.99 3.93 -3.22
N ILE A 94 0.39 4.41 -4.30
CA ILE A 94 1.02 4.51 -5.62
C ILE A 94 0.92 5.97 -6.05
N ASP A 95 2.07 6.60 -6.32
CA ASP A 95 2.10 8.00 -6.78
C ASP A 95 1.47 8.16 -8.17
N GLU A 96 0.79 9.29 -8.40
CA GLU A 96 0.17 9.69 -9.68
C GLU A 96 1.22 10.22 -10.68
N VAL A 97 2.12 9.33 -11.11
CA VAL A 97 3.21 9.66 -12.04
C VAL A 97 3.19 8.78 -13.29
N LYS A 98 3.73 9.30 -14.39
CA LYS A 98 3.86 8.55 -15.66
C LYS A 98 5.15 7.73 -15.74
N GLN A 99 6.12 8.01 -14.87
CA GLN A 99 7.42 7.35 -14.83
C GLN A 99 7.98 7.40 -13.42
N ASP A 100 8.81 6.43 -13.06
CA ASP A 100 9.52 6.38 -11.79
C ASP A 100 11.03 6.45 -12.02
N VAL A 101 11.74 7.11 -11.10
CA VAL A 101 13.20 7.04 -11.01
C VAL A 101 13.54 6.04 -9.93
N LEU A 102 14.31 5.00 -10.26
CA LEU A 102 14.74 4.04 -9.24
C LEU A 102 15.73 4.68 -8.29
N CYS A 103 15.48 4.56 -7.00
CA CYS A 103 16.34 5.10 -5.95
C CYS A 103 16.72 4.02 -4.94
N ASP A 104 17.60 4.40 -4.02
CA ASP A 104 18.07 3.63 -2.88
C ASP A 104 16.97 3.23 -1.89
N LYS A 105 15.82 3.93 -1.85
CA LYS A 105 14.67 3.55 -1.01
C LYS A 105 13.95 2.28 -1.48
N ILE A 106 14.29 1.71 -2.64
CA ILE A 106 13.64 0.48 -3.15
C ILE A 106 14.23 -0.75 -2.43
N CYS A 107 13.49 -1.26 -1.44
CA CYS A 107 13.97 -2.32 -0.55
C CYS A 107 14.25 -3.65 -1.24
N ASN A 108 13.59 -3.95 -2.36
CA ASN A 108 13.77 -5.19 -3.11
C ASN A 108 14.65 -5.02 -4.36
N TYR A 109 15.48 -3.97 -4.42
CA TYR A 109 16.28 -3.66 -5.60
C TYR A 109 17.21 -4.82 -6.01
N GLU A 110 17.84 -5.49 -5.05
CA GLU A 110 18.74 -6.64 -5.31
C GLU A 110 18.03 -7.77 -6.09
N ASN A 111 16.72 -7.93 -5.94
CA ASN A 111 15.95 -8.93 -6.69
C ASN A 111 15.70 -8.51 -8.14
N CYS A 112 15.80 -7.22 -8.44
CA CYS A 112 15.48 -6.60 -9.72
C CYS A 112 16.72 -6.05 -10.46
N GLU A 113 17.89 -6.07 -9.84
CA GLU A 113 19.10 -5.39 -10.32
C GLU A 113 19.64 -5.95 -11.65
N ARG A 114 19.32 -7.21 -11.96
CA ARG A 114 19.64 -7.84 -13.26
C ARG A 114 19.00 -7.13 -14.44
N VAL A 115 17.83 -6.52 -14.23
CA VAL A 115 17.03 -5.87 -15.27
C VAL A 115 17.13 -4.35 -15.16
N HIS A 116 17.30 -3.83 -13.94
CA HIS A 116 17.20 -2.42 -13.67
C HIS A 116 18.41 -1.86 -12.93
N LYS A 117 18.83 -0.63 -13.29
CA LYS A 117 19.91 0.08 -12.60
C LYS A 117 19.33 1.19 -11.71
N VAL A 118 19.89 1.42 -10.53
CA VAL A 118 19.58 2.62 -9.73
C VAL A 118 19.79 3.88 -10.59
N GLY A 119 18.90 4.86 -10.45
CA GLY A 119 18.85 6.07 -11.27
C GLY A 119 18.17 5.90 -12.63
N SER A 120 17.81 4.67 -13.04
CA SER A 120 17.06 4.44 -14.27
C SER A 120 15.67 5.07 -14.20
N ILE A 121 15.22 5.62 -15.33
CA ILE A 121 13.86 6.10 -15.52
C ILE A 121 13.04 4.98 -16.18
N LEU A 122 12.02 4.50 -15.49
CA LEU A 122 11.07 3.54 -16.04
C LEU A 122 9.78 4.27 -16.39
N LYS A 123 9.24 4.02 -17.58
CA LYS A 123 7.95 4.58 -18.00
C LYS A 123 6.84 3.59 -17.66
N ARG A 124 5.81 4.06 -16.94
CA ARG A 124 4.64 3.24 -16.64
C ARG A 124 3.84 2.98 -17.91
N GLY A 125 3.31 1.77 -18.03
CA GLY A 125 2.29 1.38 -18.99
C GLY A 125 0.95 1.13 -18.29
N ILE A 126 0.02 0.49 -18.99
CA ILE A 126 -1.22 0.01 -18.38
C ILE A 126 -0.89 -1.13 -17.42
N ARG A 127 -1.29 -0.98 -16.16
CA ARG A 127 -1.13 -1.99 -15.11
C ARG A 127 -2.48 -2.48 -14.65
N ILE A 128 -2.61 -3.79 -14.50
CA ILE A 128 -3.73 -4.43 -13.82
C ILE A 128 -3.21 -5.10 -12.56
N SER A 129 -3.93 -4.96 -11.45
CA SER A 129 -3.62 -5.71 -10.23
C SER A 129 -4.82 -6.49 -9.71
N LEU A 130 -4.57 -7.73 -9.29
CA LEU A 130 -5.55 -8.58 -8.64
C LEU A 130 -5.18 -8.68 -7.17
N THR A 131 -5.95 -8.04 -6.31
CA THR A 131 -5.78 -8.06 -4.86
C THR A 131 -6.73 -9.09 -4.26
N ILE A 132 -6.15 -10.10 -3.62
CA ILE A 132 -6.85 -11.22 -3.02
C ILE A 132 -6.72 -11.08 -1.51
N ARG A 133 -7.87 -11.11 -0.84
CA ARG A 133 -8.01 -10.99 0.61
C ARG A 133 -8.94 -12.10 1.09
N HIS A 134 -8.67 -12.63 2.28
CA HIS A 134 -9.52 -13.64 2.91
C HIS A 134 -10.42 -12.95 3.94
N VAL A 135 -11.74 -13.08 3.78
CA VAL A 135 -12.73 -12.62 4.77
C VAL A 135 -13.12 -13.81 5.63
N PRO A 136 -12.78 -13.82 6.94
CA PRO A 136 -13.20 -14.88 7.84
C PRO A 136 -14.72 -14.97 7.91
N LYS A 137 -15.27 -16.19 8.03
CA LYS A 137 -16.70 -16.37 8.28
C LYS A 137 -17.04 -15.79 9.66
N THR A 138 -17.96 -14.84 9.72
CA THR A 138 -18.48 -14.29 10.96
C THR A 138 -19.92 -14.74 11.16
N THR A 139 -20.34 -14.98 12.41
CA THR A 139 -21.74 -15.22 12.77
C THR A 139 -22.32 -13.93 13.34
N THR A 140 -23.47 -13.49 12.84
CA THR A 140 -24.16 -12.27 13.31
C THR A 140 -24.89 -12.44 14.65
N MET A 141 -24.81 -13.63 15.28
CA MET A 141 -25.48 -13.91 16.55
C MET A 141 -24.81 -13.13 17.69
N LYS A 142 -25.52 -12.10 18.18
CA LYS A 142 -25.24 -11.48 19.46
C LYS A 142 -25.65 -12.45 20.57
N LEU A 143 -24.69 -13.20 21.12
CA LEU A 143 -24.91 -13.95 22.35
C LEU A 143 -25.14 -12.94 23.48
N LYS A 144 -26.38 -12.79 23.92
CA LYS A 144 -26.70 -12.13 25.18
C LYS A 144 -26.34 -13.10 26.28
N PHE A 145 -25.22 -12.89 26.96
CA PHE A 145 -25.00 -13.52 28.26
C PHE A 145 -25.92 -12.81 29.26
N CYS A 146 -26.82 -13.59 29.87
CA CYS A 146 -27.71 -13.14 30.94
C CYS A 146 -26.92 -12.78 32.20
#